data_AF-A0ABD6XNG2-F1
#
_entry.id   AF-A0ABD6XNG2-F1
#
_cell.length_a   1.000
_cell.length_b   1.000
_cell.length_c   1.000
_cell.angle_alpha   90.00
_cell.angle_beta   90.00
_cell.angle_gamma   90.00
#
_symmetry.space_group_name_H-M   'P 1'
#
loop_
_entity.id
_entity.type
_entity.pdbx_description
1 polymer ?
#
loop_
_entity_poly.entity_id
_entity_poly.type
_entity_poly.pdbx_seq_one_letter_code
_entity_poly.pdbx_strand_id
1 'polypeptide(L)'
;MEFIDALTTALDQFWPSVKTYITDISDKPMLIVTTLAAIYTARAAIATSNSTKVSEATLLHTERTSRRDEFISRYNLLLEQHKEQLNIVKSYLDTEKGKELLDGLIEGTDHLTAFKTLQGHNIVSPYMRVLYHLLRHISAHYIDNATTEEKKKYSSVVRSLIRNDVLFLVAVNASYVIEDGDENDYGKYQRLLSELNFFEHALFFNAIDVTPGLDKHAVSSARHIVLMGLESNHGERIAFGGRNYDLMNVRFKIPFIVSCIFDNPLSFQSIECLQTIDSYFKQKADEDRNDYLISNKGQNDLQTFVAHYYGMKYLDSLSEESIIIRLTRKVDLDLYYQLPSVDDAYVDNYLTILSNENPSAQTGHIYIRIYNVDDVNIQTQENFLKSCALFLAWQKHLESVASGDADSQYIQREMQRLSDFRSAVLRQRLTA
;
A
#
# COMPACT_ATOMS: atom_id res chain seq x y z
N MET A 1 58.58 -11.18 24.87
CA MET A 1 59.88 -11.56 24.29
C MET A 1 61.02 -10.84 25.01
N GLU A 2 60.91 -9.52 25.25
CA GLU A 2 61.95 -8.73 25.95
C GLU A 2 62.40 -9.25 27.32
N PHE A 3 61.51 -9.80 28.15
CA PHE A 3 61.92 -10.37 29.45
C PHE A 3 62.75 -11.66 29.33
N ILE A 4 62.45 -12.49 28.32
CA ILE A 4 63.23 -13.70 28.05
C ILE A 4 64.60 -13.28 27.49
N ASP A 5 64.66 -12.29 26.61
CA ASP A 5 65.94 -11.76 26.10
C ASP A 5 66.77 -11.11 27.21
N ALA A 6 66.15 -10.36 28.13
CA ALA A 6 66.83 -9.78 29.29
C ALA A 6 67.36 -10.85 30.26
N LEU A 7 66.58 -11.92 30.49
CA LEU A 7 66.99 -13.03 31.36
C LEU A 7 68.10 -13.86 30.70
N THR A 8 68.03 -14.07 29.39
CA THR A 8 69.05 -14.80 28.61
C THR A 8 70.34 -13.98 28.54
N THR A 9 70.24 -12.68 28.30
CA THR A 9 71.40 -11.75 28.35
C THR A 9 72.04 -11.71 29.73
N ALA A 10 71.23 -11.68 30.80
CA ALA A 10 71.74 -11.71 32.17
C ALA A 10 72.41 -13.05 32.51
N LEU A 11 71.86 -14.18 32.05
CA LEU A 11 72.46 -15.51 32.20
C LEU A 11 73.75 -15.66 31.38
N ASP A 12 73.78 -15.12 30.16
CA ASP A 12 74.93 -15.13 29.26
C ASP A 12 76.06 -14.22 29.73
N GLN A 13 75.77 -13.17 30.51
CA GLN A 13 76.78 -12.36 31.20
C GLN A 13 77.20 -12.99 32.53
N PHE A 14 76.30 -13.66 33.23
CA PHE A 14 76.56 -14.31 34.51
C PHE A 14 77.47 -15.53 34.36
N TRP A 15 77.22 -16.41 33.38
CA TRP A 15 77.96 -17.67 33.23
C TRP A 15 79.47 -17.48 32.97
N PRO A 16 79.92 -16.53 32.13
CA PRO A 16 81.33 -16.20 31.98
C PRO A 16 81.96 -15.65 33.28
N SER A 17 81.24 -14.81 34.03
CA SER A 17 81.73 -14.27 35.30
C SER A 17 81.90 -15.38 36.35
N VAL A 18 80.97 -16.33 36.43
CA VAL A 18 81.08 -17.52 37.29
C VAL A 18 82.26 -18.40 36.87
N LYS A 19 82.43 -18.63 35.57
CA LYS A 19 83.55 -19.44 35.04
C LYS A 19 84.92 -18.82 35.34
N THR A 20 84.99 -17.49 35.46
CA THR A 20 86.21 -16.75 35.79
C THR A 20 86.50 -16.72 37.31
N TYR A 21 85.47 -16.89 38.17
CA TYR A 21 85.58 -16.77 39.63
C TYR A 21 85.85 -18.11 40.37
N ILE A 22 85.79 -19.25 39.67
CA ILE A 22 85.93 -20.60 40.26
C ILE A 22 87.37 -20.94 40.71
N THR A 23 88.35 -20.07 40.45
CA THR A 23 89.77 -20.33 40.81
C THR A 23 90.16 -19.98 42.24
N ASP A 24 89.28 -19.38 43.07
CA ASP A 24 89.62 -19.01 44.46
C ASP A 24 88.63 -19.57 45.51
N ILE A 25 89.16 -20.13 46.61
CA ILE A 25 88.39 -20.94 47.58
C ILE A 25 87.53 -20.09 48.55
N SER A 26 87.72 -18.76 48.57
CA SER A 26 87.06 -17.80 49.46
C SER A 26 85.60 -17.48 49.10
N ASP A 27 85.18 -17.62 47.84
CA ASP A 27 83.99 -16.88 47.34
C ASP A 27 82.74 -17.75 47.06
N LYS A 28 82.79 -19.02 47.43
CA LYS A 28 81.66 -19.97 47.34
C LYS A 28 80.38 -19.53 48.08
N PRO A 29 80.41 -18.93 49.30
CA PRO A 29 79.18 -18.52 49.97
C PRO A 29 78.48 -17.35 49.26
N MET A 30 79.23 -16.43 48.65
CA MET A 30 78.66 -15.29 47.92
C MET A 30 77.98 -15.72 46.62
N LEU A 31 78.54 -16.72 45.93
CA LEU A 31 77.93 -17.34 44.75
C LEU A 31 76.59 -18.02 45.09
N ILE A 32 76.50 -18.71 46.23
CA ILE A 32 75.28 -19.38 46.70
C ILE A 32 74.19 -18.36 47.03
N VAL A 33 74.54 -17.30 47.76
CA VAL A 33 73.59 -16.22 48.11
C VAL A 33 73.07 -15.52 46.85
N THR A 34 73.95 -15.21 45.90
CA THR A 34 73.57 -14.56 44.63
C THR A 34 72.67 -15.45 43.77
N THR A 35 72.98 -16.74 43.68
CA THR A 35 72.16 -17.71 42.95
C THR A 35 70.77 -17.87 43.57
N LEU A 36 70.68 -17.94 44.91
CA LEU A 36 69.40 -17.98 45.61
C LEU A 36 68.60 -16.69 45.40
N ALA A 37 69.24 -15.52 45.51
CA ALA A 37 68.60 -14.24 45.24
C ALA A 37 68.06 -14.14 43.81
N ALA A 38 68.82 -14.62 42.81
CA ALA A 38 68.38 -14.69 41.42
C ALA A 38 67.17 -15.65 41.25
N ILE A 39 67.18 -16.82 41.88
CA ILE A 39 66.05 -17.77 41.84
C ILE A 39 64.80 -17.16 42.48
N TYR A 40 64.92 -16.52 43.64
CA TYR A 40 63.80 -15.85 44.31
C TYR A 40 63.28 -14.66 43.49
N THR A 41 64.17 -13.88 42.88
CA THR A 41 63.81 -12.75 42.01
C THR A 41 63.09 -13.23 40.75
N ALA A 42 63.56 -14.31 40.11
CA ALA A 42 62.91 -14.91 38.95
C ALA A 42 61.52 -15.45 39.32
N ARG A 43 61.38 -16.14 40.47
CA ARG A 43 60.08 -16.60 40.97
C ARG A 43 59.14 -15.44 41.28
N ALA A 44 59.63 -14.37 41.90
CA ALA A 44 58.85 -13.17 42.16
C ALA A 44 58.42 -12.48 40.86
N ALA A 45 59.30 -12.36 39.88
CA ALA A 45 58.97 -11.78 38.57
C ALA A 45 57.92 -12.60 37.80
N ILE A 46 58.00 -13.94 37.84
CA ILE A 46 56.98 -14.82 37.27
C ILE A 46 55.65 -14.66 38.00
N ALA A 47 55.66 -14.61 39.34
CA ALA A 47 54.47 -14.39 40.14
C ALA A 47 53.82 -13.03 39.84
N THR A 48 54.62 -11.96 39.72
CA THR A 48 54.16 -10.63 39.31
C THR A 48 53.59 -10.65 37.89
N SER A 49 54.26 -11.28 36.93
CA SER A 49 53.76 -11.40 35.55
C SER A 49 52.40 -12.12 35.49
N ASN A 50 52.25 -13.22 36.24
CA ASN A 50 50.98 -13.93 36.35
C ASN A 50 49.91 -13.08 37.05
N SER A 51 50.27 -12.35 38.11
CA SER A 51 49.38 -11.42 38.81
C SER A 51 48.91 -10.28 37.90
N THR A 52 49.78 -9.75 37.05
CA THR A 52 49.42 -8.70 36.08
C THR A 52 48.43 -9.24 35.05
N LYS A 53 48.66 -10.43 34.49
CA LYS A 53 47.71 -11.08 33.55
C LYS A 53 46.35 -11.33 34.19
N VAL A 54 46.32 -11.81 35.44
CA VAL A 54 45.08 -12.00 36.19
C VAL A 54 44.39 -10.66 36.45
N SER A 55 45.15 -9.61 36.79
CA SER A 55 44.60 -8.28 37.03
C SER A 55 44.02 -7.66 35.76
N GLU A 56 44.69 -7.82 34.62
CA GLU A 56 44.21 -7.38 33.30
C GLU A 56 42.92 -8.11 32.91
N ALA A 57 42.89 -9.45 33.02
CA ALA A 57 41.68 -10.23 32.77
C ALA A 57 40.53 -9.82 33.72
N THR A 58 40.85 -9.54 34.98
CA THR A 58 39.89 -9.07 35.99
C THR A 58 39.35 -7.68 35.66
N LEU A 59 40.20 -6.77 35.21
CA LEU A 59 39.83 -5.42 34.79
C LEU A 59 38.88 -5.49 33.58
N LEU A 60 39.24 -6.25 32.55
CA LEU A 60 38.41 -6.44 31.36
C LEU A 60 37.05 -7.09 31.70
N HIS A 61 37.05 -8.08 32.61
CA HIS A 61 35.82 -8.69 33.10
C HIS A 61 34.95 -7.68 33.87
N THR A 62 35.56 -6.86 34.72
CA THR A 62 34.88 -5.82 35.51
C THR A 62 34.30 -4.75 34.60
N GLU A 63 35.04 -4.28 33.60
CA GLU A 63 34.57 -3.30 32.63
C GLU A 63 33.36 -3.82 31.84
N ARG A 64 33.45 -5.06 31.31
CA ARG A 64 32.32 -5.69 30.60
C ARG A 64 31.09 -5.85 31.49
N THR A 65 31.29 -6.25 32.74
CA THR A 65 30.20 -6.38 33.71
C THR A 65 29.56 -5.03 34.00
N SER A 66 30.37 -3.98 34.20
CA SER A 66 29.90 -2.62 34.43
C SER A 66 29.06 -2.08 33.27
N ARG A 67 29.53 -2.24 32.02
CA ARG A 67 28.77 -1.82 30.82
C ARG A 67 27.44 -2.55 30.70
N ARG A 68 27.43 -3.85 30.97
CA ARG A 68 26.21 -4.66 30.97
C ARG A 68 25.23 -4.19 32.04
N ASP A 69 25.71 -3.98 33.25
CA ASP A 69 24.84 -3.62 34.38
C ASP A 69 24.26 -2.20 34.20
N GLU A 70 25.03 -1.26 33.64
CA GLU A 70 24.55 0.05 33.21
C GLU A 70 23.47 -0.06 32.13
N PHE A 71 23.73 -0.88 31.09
CA PHE A 71 22.76 -1.13 30.03
C PHE A 71 21.45 -1.72 30.56
N ILE A 72 21.52 -2.72 31.44
CA ILE A 72 20.34 -3.38 32.04
C ILE A 72 19.58 -2.38 32.93
N SER A 73 20.29 -1.62 33.75
CA SER A 73 19.67 -0.59 34.62
C SER A 73 18.88 0.42 33.79
N ARG A 74 19.50 0.98 32.75
CA ARG A 74 18.85 1.95 31.86
C ARG A 74 17.73 1.33 31.02
N TYR A 75 17.90 0.10 30.56
CA TYR A 75 16.86 -0.65 29.86
C TYR A 75 15.62 -0.82 30.74
N ASN A 76 15.79 -1.25 32.00
CA ASN A 76 14.68 -1.44 32.93
C ASN A 76 13.96 -0.12 33.22
N LEU A 77 14.70 0.98 33.41
CA LEU A 77 14.12 2.30 33.60
C LEU A 77 13.25 2.73 32.40
N LEU A 78 13.78 2.59 31.18
CA LEU A 78 13.05 2.92 29.95
C LEU A 78 11.86 1.97 29.71
N LEU A 79 11.99 0.70 30.10
CA LEU A 79 10.91 -0.29 30.01
C LEU A 79 9.75 0.05 30.96
N GLU A 80 10.03 0.52 32.18
CA GLU A 80 8.98 0.97 33.10
C GLU A 80 8.28 2.23 32.58
N GLN A 81 9.04 3.21 32.07
CA GLN A 81 8.46 4.38 31.39
C GLN A 81 7.60 3.97 30.18
N HIS A 82 8.05 3.00 29.41
CA HIS A 82 7.29 2.45 28.28
C HIS A 82 5.97 1.83 28.75
N LYS A 83 5.97 1.00 29.80
CA LYS A 83 4.75 0.40 30.36
C LYS A 83 3.76 1.45 30.84
N GLU A 84 4.23 2.47 31.54
CA GLU A 84 3.40 3.57 32.02
C GLU A 84 2.71 4.30 30.86
N GLN A 85 3.49 4.74 29.86
CA GLN A 85 2.94 5.43 28.69
C GLN A 85 2.05 4.52 27.83
N LEU A 86 2.41 3.24 27.70
CA LEU A 86 1.60 2.25 26.99
C LEU A 86 0.24 2.09 27.65
N ASN A 87 0.17 2.05 28.98
CA ASN A 87 -1.10 1.95 29.71
C ASN A 87 -1.96 3.19 29.47
N ILE A 88 -1.38 4.40 29.44
CA ILE A 88 -2.10 5.63 29.09
C ILE A 88 -2.72 5.53 27.69
N VAL A 89 -1.93 5.10 26.69
CA VAL A 89 -2.42 4.92 25.32
C VAL A 89 -3.52 3.86 25.24
N LYS A 90 -3.33 2.70 25.89
CA LYS A 90 -4.35 1.63 25.94
C LYS A 90 -5.66 2.15 26.53
N SER A 91 -5.60 2.80 27.69
CA SER A 91 -6.77 3.38 28.33
C SER A 91 -7.47 4.42 27.46
N TYR A 92 -6.71 5.22 26.69
CA TYR A 92 -7.28 6.15 25.72
C TYR A 92 -7.99 5.43 24.57
N LEU A 93 -7.37 4.39 23.99
CA LEU A 93 -7.95 3.63 22.87
C LEU A 93 -9.21 2.85 23.27
N ASP A 94 -9.36 2.51 24.55
CA ASP A 94 -10.57 1.91 25.08
C ASP A 94 -11.74 2.91 25.23
N THR A 95 -11.48 4.22 25.10
CA THR A 95 -12.53 5.26 25.08
C THR A 95 -13.15 5.45 23.70
N GLU A 96 -14.35 6.04 23.63
CA GLU A 96 -15.01 6.34 22.35
C GLU A 96 -14.17 7.23 21.44
N LYS A 97 -13.50 8.26 21.98
CA LYS A 97 -12.59 9.13 21.19
C LYS A 97 -11.39 8.35 20.64
N GLY A 98 -10.89 7.37 21.39
CA GLY A 98 -9.80 6.50 20.95
C GLY A 98 -10.22 5.58 19.80
N LYS A 99 -11.43 5.03 19.87
CA LYS A 99 -12.03 4.24 18.78
C LYS A 99 -12.30 5.10 17.54
N GLU A 100 -12.86 6.30 17.72
CA GLU A 100 -13.05 7.28 16.63
C GLU A 100 -11.73 7.62 15.93
N LEU A 101 -10.63 7.76 16.68
CA LEU A 101 -9.30 7.94 16.09
C LEU A 101 -8.89 6.73 15.23
N LEU A 102 -9.03 5.51 15.75
CA LEU A 102 -8.66 4.30 15.01
C LEU A 102 -9.51 4.14 13.73
N ASP A 103 -10.82 4.29 13.84
CA ASP A 103 -11.75 4.21 12.72
C ASP A 103 -11.44 5.29 11.68
N GLY A 104 -11.18 6.52 12.12
CA GLY A 104 -10.80 7.63 11.27
C GLY A 104 -9.48 7.38 10.51
N LEU A 105 -8.50 6.75 11.16
CA LEU A 105 -7.24 6.36 10.52
C LEU A 105 -7.41 5.20 9.54
N ILE A 106 -8.25 4.21 9.85
CA ILE A 106 -8.39 2.99 9.05
C ILE A 106 -9.30 3.22 7.83
N GLU A 107 -10.44 3.87 8.04
CA GLU A 107 -11.49 4.05 7.03
C GLU A 107 -11.48 5.46 6.39
N GLY A 108 -11.11 6.47 7.17
CA GLY A 108 -11.47 7.87 6.90
C GLY A 108 -10.50 8.67 6.05
N THR A 109 -9.21 8.30 5.99
CA THR A 109 -8.18 9.26 5.57
C THR A 109 -7.14 8.69 4.59
N ASP A 110 -6.41 9.58 3.91
CA ASP A 110 -5.21 9.23 3.14
C ASP A 110 -3.96 9.08 4.04
N HIS A 111 -2.87 8.53 3.48
CA HIS A 111 -1.65 8.19 4.21
C HIS A 111 -0.97 9.38 4.88
N LEU A 112 -0.86 10.52 4.20
CA LEU A 112 -0.21 11.71 4.76
C LEU A 112 -1.05 12.28 5.90
N THR A 113 -2.36 12.36 5.72
CA THR A 113 -3.27 12.85 6.74
C THR A 113 -3.32 11.92 7.96
N ALA A 114 -3.26 10.59 7.76
CA ALA A 114 -3.12 9.62 8.85
C ALA A 114 -1.86 9.88 9.69
N PHE A 115 -0.71 10.06 9.04
CA PHE A 115 0.54 10.38 9.70
C PHE A 115 0.46 11.72 10.47
N LYS A 116 -0.04 12.79 9.82
CA LYS A 116 -0.18 14.11 10.43
C LYS A 116 -1.14 14.13 11.62
N THR A 117 -2.16 13.28 11.61
CA THR A 117 -3.09 13.13 12.74
C THR A 117 -2.39 12.59 13.99
N LEU A 118 -1.41 11.69 13.83
CA LEU A 118 -0.61 11.16 14.93
C LEU A 118 0.56 12.06 15.31
N GLN A 119 1.09 12.82 14.35
CA GLN A 119 2.16 13.78 14.57
C GLN A 119 1.72 14.86 15.56
N GLY A 120 2.31 14.85 16.76
CA GLY A 120 1.96 15.82 17.80
C GLY A 120 0.70 15.48 18.59
N HIS A 121 0.06 14.32 18.35
CA HIS A 121 -1.08 13.87 19.14
C HIS A 121 -0.70 13.79 20.63
N ASN A 122 -1.42 14.52 21.47
CA ASN A 122 -1.08 14.75 22.88
C ASN A 122 -0.89 13.47 23.70
N ILE A 123 -1.62 12.40 23.37
CA ILE A 123 -1.55 11.10 24.07
C ILE A 123 -0.58 10.11 23.39
N VAL A 124 -0.57 10.06 22.06
CA VAL A 124 0.15 9.02 21.30
C VAL A 124 1.61 9.41 21.10
N SER A 125 1.90 10.68 20.82
CA SER A 125 3.26 11.16 20.58
C SER A 125 4.22 10.97 21.78
N PRO A 126 3.83 11.22 23.05
CA PRO A 126 4.70 10.92 24.20
C PRO A 126 5.12 9.45 24.26
N TYR A 127 4.18 8.53 24.01
CA TYR A 127 4.47 7.10 23.95
C TYR A 127 5.46 6.76 22.82
N MET A 128 5.26 7.32 21.61
CA MET A 128 6.18 7.08 20.47
C MET A 128 7.62 7.51 20.79
N ARG A 129 7.80 8.64 21.48
CA ARG A 129 9.14 9.10 21.89
C ARG A 129 9.80 8.16 22.90
N VAL A 130 9.05 7.70 23.91
CA VAL A 130 9.58 6.75 24.90
C VAL A 130 9.95 5.42 24.23
N LEU A 131 9.09 4.92 23.34
CA LEU A 131 9.38 3.71 22.56
C LEU A 131 10.62 3.90 21.68
N TYR A 132 10.74 5.02 20.95
CA TYR A 132 11.93 5.34 20.16
C TYR A 132 13.21 5.30 21.01
N HIS A 133 13.22 5.95 22.18
CA HIS A 133 14.41 5.97 23.04
C HIS A 133 14.75 4.59 23.60
N LEU A 134 13.75 3.78 23.94
CA LEU A 134 13.94 2.39 24.36
C LEU A 134 14.53 1.54 23.23
N LEU A 135 13.98 1.61 22.02
CA LEU A 135 14.50 0.87 20.87
C LEU A 135 15.91 1.32 20.48
N ARG A 136 16.18 2.63 20.53
CA ARG A 136 17.52 3.17 20.28
C ARG A 136 18.53 2.67 21.32
N HIS A 137 18.15 2.58 22.59
CA HIS A 137 18.99 2.02 23.64
C HIS A 137 19.29 0.53 23.38
N ILE A 138 18.27 -0.24 23.00
CA ILE A 138 18.42 -1.66 22.62
C ILE A 138 19.36 -1.81 21.40
N SER A 139 19.19 -0.98 20.37
CA SER A 139 20.01 -1.03 19.15
C SER A 139 21.48 -0.69 19.43
N ALA A 140 21.76 0.26 20.32
CA ALA A 140 23.13 0.59 20.71
C ALA A 140 23.86 -0.61 21.34
N HIS A 141 23.18 -1.36 22.21
CA HIS A 141 23.68 -2.54 22.94
C HIS A 141 25.00 -2.32 23.71
N TYR A 142 25.29 -3.17 24.70
CA TYR A 142 26.53 -3.07 25.50
C TYR A 142 27.69 -3.91 24.96
N ILE A 143 27.40 -4.79 24.00
CA ILE A 143 28.37 -5.64 23.30
C ILE A 143 28.66 -5.00 21.95
N ASP A 144 29.94 -4.70 21.71
CA ASP A 144 30.40 -4.22 20.42
C ASP A 144 30.12 -5.28 19.34
N ASN A 145 29.44 -4.91 18.25
CA ASN A 145 28.98 -5.81 17.18
C ASN A 145 27.98 -6.89 17.63
N ALA A 146 27.15 -6.59 18.63
CA ALA A 146 26.04 -7.47 19.02
C ALA A 146 25.21 -7.89 17.80
N THR A 147 24.92 -9.19 17.73
CA THR A 147 24.09 -9.77 16.68
C THR A 147 22.65 -9.27 16.79
N THR A 148 21.91 -9.29 15.68
CA THR A 148 20.49 -8.93 15.66
C THR A 148 19.67 -9.78 16.65
N GLU A 149 20.02 -11.05 16.84
CA GLU A 149 19.32 -11.95 17.77
C GLU A 149 19.51 -11.55 19.25
N GLU A 150 20.70 -11.06 19.62
CA GLU A 150 20.96 -10.56 20.98
C GLU A 150 20.14 -9.29 21.28
N LYS A 151 20.05 -8.38 20.30
CA LYS A 151 19.20 -7.19 20.41
C LYS A 151 17.72 -7.55 20.43
N LYS A 152 17.31 -8.52 19.60
CA LYS A 152 15.93 -9.01 19.52
C LYS A 152 15.42 -9.55 20.84
N LYS A 153 16.28 -10.18 21.65
CA LYS A 153 15.91 -10.66 23.00
C LYS A 153 15.27 -9.58 23.87
N TYR A 154 15.72 -8.33 23.76
CA TYR A 154 15.15 -7.21 24.50
C TYR A 154 13.93 -6.63 23.77
N SER A 155 14.03 -6.40 22.47
CA SER A 155 12.92 -5.81 21.70
C SER A 155 11.67 -6.70 21.65
N SER A 156 11.81 -8.03 21.70
CA SER A 156 10.69 -8.97 21.72
C SER A 156 9.90 -8.90 23.01
N VAL A 157 10.56 -8.63 24.14
CA VAL A 157 9.91 -8.36 25.44
C VAL A 157 9.12 -7.06 25.39
N VAL A 158 9.68 -6.01 24.78
CA VAL A 158 8.96 -4.74 24.60
C VAL A 158 7.71 -4.96 23.73
N ARG A 159 7.90 -5.58 22.56
CA ARG A 159 6.82 -5.84 21.60
C ARG A 159 5.67 -6.66 22.19
N SER A 160 5.98 -7.71 22.96
CA SER A 160 4.95 -8.60 23.51
C SER A 160 3.98 -7.93 24.50
N LEU A 161 4.36 -6.76 25.04
CA LEU A 161 3.50 -5.97 25.91
C LEU A 161 2.47 -5.13 25.14
N ILE A 162 2.68 -4.92 23.84
CA ILE A 162 1.93 -3.96 23.01
C ILE A 162 0.76 -4.68 22.31
N ARG A 163 -0.44 -4.08 22.38
CA ARG A 163 -1.64 -4.55 21.64
C ARG A 163 -1.52 -4.24 20.14
N ASN A 164 -2.25 -4.96 19.29
CA ASN A 164 -2.20 -4.76 17.84
C ASN A 164 -2.65 -3.37 17.38
N ASP A 165 -3.66 -2.78 18.02
CA ASP A 165 -4.07 -1.38 17.79
C ASP A 165 -2.91 -0.39 18.01
N VAL A 166 -2.17 -0.53 19.10
CA VAL A 166 -1.02 0.32 19.40
C VAL A 166 0.13 0.02 18.43
N LEU A 167 0.39 -1.23 18.06
CA LEU A 167 1.37 -1.57 17.02
C LEU A 167 1.01 -0.94 15.68
N PHE A 168 -0.28 -0.91 15.33
CA PHE A 168 -0.77 -0.22 14.14
C PHE A 168 -0.48 1.28 14.22
N LEU A 169 -0.75 1.94 15.35
CA LEU A 169 -0.40 3.36 15.53
C LEU A 169 1.10 3.63 15.42
N VAL A 170 1.95 2.74 15.95
CA VAL A 170 3.41 2.84 15.80
C VAL A 170 3.80 2.76 14.33
N ALA A 171 3.22 1.81 13.59
CA ALA A 171 3.47 1.66 12.16
C ALA A 171 3.03 2.93 11.40
N VAL A 172 1.83 3.45 11.63
CA VAL A 172 1.35 4.69 10.97
C VAL A 172 2.27 5.86 11.28
N ASN A 173 2.66 6.06 12.54
CA ASN A 173 3.54 7.17 12.94
C ASN A 173 4.95 7.09 12.33
N ALA A 174 5.44 5.90 12.02
CA ALA A 174 6.75 5.69 11.39
C ALA A 174 6.67 5.41 9.88
N SER A 175 5.50 5.53 9.25
CA SER A 175 5.27 5.13 7.85
C SER A 175 5.50 6.23 6.82
N TYR A 176 5.63 7.49 7.23
CA TYR A 176 5.83 8.62 6.32
C TYR A 176 7.18 9.28 6.62
N VAL A 177 8.21 8.87 5.88
CA VAL A 177 9.62 9.20 6.14
C VAL A 177 10.28 9.98 5.01
N ILE A 178 9.72 9.94 3.79
CA ILE A 178 10.18 10.75 2.66
C ILE A 178 9.16 11.86 2.40
N GLU A 179 9.60 13.12 2.55
CA GLU A 179 8.83 14.33 2.23
C GLU A 179 9.65 15.17 1.25
N ASP A 180 9.05 15.60 0.13
CA ASP A 180 9.72 16.37 -0.93
C ASP A 180 11.02 15.78 -1.49
N GLY A 181 11.20 14.45 -1.35
CA GLY A 181 12.38 13.73 -1.82
C GLY A 181 13.47 13.53 -0.77
N ASP A 182 13.32 14.14 0.40
CA ASP A 182 14.28 14.06 1.50
C ASP A 182 13.75 13.19 2.65
N GLU A 183 14.67 12.51 3.35
CA GLU A 183 14.35 11.76 4.56
C GLU A 183 14.11 12.72 5.74
N ASN A 184 12.96 12.60 6.38
CA ASN A 184 12.60 13.36 7.56
C ASN A 184 13.12 12.70 8.86
N ASP A 185 12.90 13.35 10.00
CA ASP A 185 13.37 12.87 11.31
C ASP A 185 12.82 11.50 11.75
N TYR A 186 11.72 11.02 11.13
CA TYR A 186 11.12 9.72 11.42
C TYR A 186 11.83 8.57 10.70
N GLY A 187 12.66 8.85 9.69
CA GLY A 187 13.42 7.80 8.97
C GLY A 187 14.33 6.98 9.88
N LYS A 188 14.97 7.62 10.87
CA LYS A 188 15.74 6.94 11.92
C LYS A 188 14.89 5.99 12.76
N TYR A 189 13.65 6.37 13.04
CA TYR A 189 12.74 5.52 13.81
C TYR A 189 12.30 4.30 13.00
N GLN A 190 11.97 4.50 11.72
CA GLN A 190 11.61 3.41 10.82
C GLN A 190 12.74 2.39 10.66
N ARG A 191 14.00 2.85 10.48
CA ARG A 191 15.18 1.97 10.43
C ARG A 191 15.35 1.14 11.70
N LEU A 192 15.17 1.74 12.88
CA LEU A 192 15.23 1.01 14.16
C LEU A 192 14.15 -0.08 14.25
N LEU A 193 12.93 0.22 13.81
CA LEU A 193 11.82 -0.75 13.78
C LEU A 193 12.14 -1.91 12.83
N SER A 194 12.76 -1.62 11.68
CA SER A 194 13.21 -2.63 10.71
C SER A 194 14.38 -3.46 11.24
N GLU A 195 15.43 -2.84 11.79
CA GLU A 195 16.62 -3.52 12.33
C GLU A 195 16.24 -4.56 13.39
N LEU A 196 15.24 -4.24 14.21
CA LEU A 196 14.79 -5.08 15.32
C LEU A 196 13.65 -6.05 14.94
N ASN A 197 13.23 -6.12 13.67
CA ASN A 197 12.05 -6.87 13.21
C ASN A 197 10.81 -6.62 14.10
N PHE A 198 10.56 -5.36 14.44
CA PHE A 198 9.59 -5.02 15.48
C PHE A 198 8.16 -5.42 15.14
N PHE A 199 7.82 -5.57 13.87
CA PHE A 199 6.46 -5.90 13.40
C PHE A 199 6.28 -7.36 12.94
N GLU A 200 7.21 -8.27 13.25
CA GLU A 200 7.19 -9.65 12.72
C GLU A 200 5.90 -10.45 13.04
N HIS A 201 5.13 -10.02 14.05
CA HIS A 201 3.85 -10.62 14.45
C HIS A 201 2.69 -9.62 14.47
N ALA A 202 2.87 -8.41 13.92
CA ALA A 202 1.86 -7.37 13.97
C ALA A 202 0.70 -7.67 13.00
N LEU A 203 -0.54 -7.52 13.49
CA LEU A 203 -1.75 -7.76 12.71
C LEU A 203 -2.47 -6.44 12.39
N PHE A 204 -1.98 -5.71 11.39
CA PHE A 204 -2.49 -4.36 11.09
C PHE A 204 -3.96 -4.31 10.62
N PHE A 205 -4.42 -5.35 9.91
CA PHE A 205 -5.81 -5.42 9.45
C PHE A 205 -6.81 -5.69 10.58
N ASN A 206 -6.34 -6.20 11.73
CA ASN A 206 -7.16 -6.51 12.89
C ASN A 206 -6.93 -5.48 14.00
N ALA A 207 -6.58 -4.25 13.65
CA ALA A 207 -6.29 -3.21 14.64
C ALA A 207 -7.51 -2.88 15.50
N ILE A 208 -8.74 -2.96 14.96
CA ILE A 208 -9.98 -2.73 15.72
C ILE A 208 -10.58 -4.06 16.25
N ASP A 209 -10.36 -5.16 15.52
CA ASP A 209 -10.98 -6.43 15.83
C ASP A 209 -10.32 -7.13 17.02
N VAL A 210 -11.15 -7.47 18.00
CA VAL A 210 -10.75 -8.29 19.16
C VAL A 210 -10.58 -9.76 18.78
N THR A 211 -10.92 -10.13 17.54
CA THR A 211 -10.84 -11.51 17.06
C THR A 211 -9.37 -11.94 16.97
N PRO A 212 -8.96 -12.93 17.79
CA PRO A 212 -7.58 -13.37 17.80
C PRO A 212 -7.25 -14.13 16.52
N GLY A 213 -6.09 -13.84 15.94
CA GLY A 213 -5.52 -14.59 14.83
C GLY A 213 -5.29 -13.76 13.57
N LEU A 214 -4.42 -14.27 12.70
CA LEU A 214 -4.13 -13.68 11.41
C LEU A 214 -5.29 -13.91 10.43
N ASP A 215 -5.92 -12.84 9.95
CA ASP A 215 -6.82 -12.94 8.79
C ASP A 215 -5.99 -13.12 7.51
N LYS A 216 -5.94 -14.36 7.03
CA LYS A 216 -5.21 -14.71 5.80
C LYS A 216 -5.84 -14.14 4.53
N HIS A 217 -7.10 -13.69 4.60
CA HIS A 217 -7.83 -13.13 3.47
C HIS A 217 -7.79 -11.59 3.43
N ALA A 218 -7.24 -10.94 4.45
CA ALA A 218 -7.26 -9.48 4.56
C ALA A 218 -6.71 -8.75 3.33
N VAL A 219 -5.57 -9.21 2.79
CA VAL A 219 -4.97 -8.64 1.57
C VAL A 219 -5.87 -8.87 0.35
N SER A 220 -6.43 -10.07 0.20
CA SER A 220 -7.35 -10.38 -0.90
C SER A 220 -8.65 -9.57 -0.83
N SER A 221 -9.18 -9.33 0.37
CA SER A 221 -10.36 -8.49 0.61
C SER A 221 -10.06 -7.03 0.26
N ALA A 222 -8.91 -6.50 0.68
CA ALA A 222 -8.48 -5.14 0.33
C ALA A 222 -8.33 -4.98 -1.18
N ARG A 223 -7.73 -5.96 -1.87
CA ARG A 223 -7.64 -6.01 -3.33
C ARG A 223 -9.02 -6.00 -3.98
N HIS A 224 -9.92 -6.87 -3.51
CA HIS A 224 -11.26 -7.01 -4.08
C HIS A 224 -12.08 -5.73 -3.98
N ILE A 225 -12.04 -5.03 -2.84
CA ILE A 225 -12.74 -3.74 -2.65
C ILE A 225 -12.22 -2.69 -3.66
N VAL A 226 -10.91 -2.61 -3.83
CA VAL A 226 -10.29 -1.68 -4.78
C VAL A 226 -10.69 -2.02 -6.22
N LEU A 227 -10.57 -3.28 -6.62
CA LEU A 227 -10.95 -3.74 -7.97
C LEU A 227 -12.44 -3.49 -8.24
N MET A 228 -13.33 -3.87 -7.32
CA MET A 228 -14.77 -3.64 -7.45
C MET A 228 -15.10 -2.16 -7.69
N GLY A 229 -14.45 -1.24 -6.96
CA GLY A 229 -14.65 0.19 -7.16
C GLY A 229 -14.14 0.68 -8.52
N LEU A 230 -12.98 0.18 -8.98
CA LEU A 230 -12.43 0.52 -10.29
C LEU A 230 -13.29 -0.01 -11.44
N GLU A 231 -13.76 -1.26 -11.33
CA GLU A 231 -14.69 -1.93 -12.26
C GLU A 231 -16.01 -1.18 -12.34
N SER A 232 -16.62 -0.83 -11.20
CA SER A 232 -17.86 -0.05 -11.17
C SER A 232 -17.69 1.29 -11.87
N ASN A 233 -16.60 2.02 -11.58
CA ASN A 233 -16.30 3.29 -12.23
C ASN A 233 -16.05 3.14 -13.73
N HIS A 234 -15.41 2.05 -14.16
CA HIS A 234 -15.16 1.74 -15.57
C HIS A 234 -16.46 1.41 -16.32
N GLY A 235 -17.32 0.58 -15.73
CA GLY A 235 -18.64 0.23 -16.29
C GLY A 235 -19.51 1.46 -16.51
N GLU A 236 -19.56 2.38 -15.53
CA GLU A 236 -20.25 3.67 -15.67
C GLU A 236 -19.67 4.54 -16.81
N ARG A 237 -18.35 4.55 -16.97
CA ARG A 237 -17.68 5.28 -18.05
C ARG A 237 -18.04 4.72 -19.43
N ILE A 238 -18.03 3.40 -19.57
CA ILE A 238 -18.45 2.72 -20.81
C ILE A 238 -19.92 2.98 -21.06
N ALA A 239 -20.83 2.76 -20.12
CA ALA A 239 -22.27 2.83 -20.35
C ALA A 239 -22.76 4.23 -20.77
N PHE A 240 -22.11 5.30 -20.29
CA PHE A 240 -22.63 6.66 -20.46
C PHE A 240 -21.74 7.61 -21.27
N GLY A 241 -20.65 7.09 -21.88
CA GLY A 241 -19.80 7.87 -22.78
C GLY A 241 -19.12 9.06 -22.09
N GLY A 242 -18.69 8.87 -20.84
CA GLY A 242 -17.87 9.87 -20.14
C GLY A 242 -18.61 11.05 -19.50
N ARG A 243 -19.95 11.03 -19.41
CA ARG A 243 -20.71 12.02 -18.60
C ARG A 243 -20.21 12.02 -17.15
N ASN A 244 -20.25 13.19 -16.51
CA ASN A 244 -19.81 13.35 -15.13
C ASN A 244 -20.83 12.68 -14.18
N TYR A 245 -20.49 11.47 -13.73
CA TYR A 245 -21.10 10.83 -12.58
C TYR A 245 -20.17 10.91 -11.37
N ASP A 246 -20.76 10.84 -10.19
CA ASP A 246 -20.03 10.70 -8.93
C ASP A 246 -19.39 9.30 -8.89
N LEU A 247 -18.16 9.23 -9.39
CA LEU A 247 -17.36 8.01 -9.34
C LEU A 247 -17.02 7.67 -7.88
N MET A 248 -16.95 6.37 -7.59
CA MET A 248 -16.48 5.87 -6.31
C MET A 248 -15.05 6.33 -6.04
N ASN A 249 -14.79 6.81 -4.83
CA ASN A 249 -13.44 7.14 -4.38
C ASN A 249 -12.69 5.86 -4.01
N VAL A 250 -11.89 5.34 -4.94
CA VAL A 250 -11.17 4.08 -4.76
C VAL A 250 -9.78 4.30 -4.15
N ARG A 251 -9.58 3.78 -2.94
CA ARG A 251 -8.30 3.84 -2.23
C ARG A 251 -8.02 2.58 -1.41
N PHE A 252 -6.74 2.24 -1.27
CA PHE A 252 -6.31 1.28 -0.25
C PHE A 252 -6.37 1.92 1.13
N LYS A 253 -6.83 1.15 2.11
CA LYS A 253 -6.88 1.56 3.52
C LYS A 253 -5.49 1.56 4.15
N ILE A 254 -5.30 2.34 5.20
CA ILE A 254 -4.00 2.49 5.88
C ILE A 254 -3.38 1.16 6.33
N PRO A 255 -4.12 0.18 6.89
CA PRO A 255 -3.56 -1.14 7.21
C PRO A 255 -2.81 -1.82 6.05
N PHE A 256 -3.32 -1.69 4.83
CA PHE A 256 -2.65 -2.21 3.63
C PHE A 256 -1.38 -1.42 3.29
N ILE A 257 -1.40 -0.10 3.46
CA ILE A 257 -0.23 0.75 3.18
C ILE A 257 0.91 0.40 4.13
N VAL A 258 0.64 0.35 5.44
CA VAL A 258 1.67 0.02 6.43
C VAL A 258 2.13 -1.43 6.31
N SER A 259 1.28 -2.35 5.83
CA SER A 259 1.70 -3.73 5.57
C SER A 259 2.66 -3.85 4.39
N CYS A 260 2.61 -2.94 3.41
CA CYS A 260 3.61 -2.83 2.34
C CYS A 260 4.95 -2.25 2.85
N ILE A 261 4.90 -1.33 3.80
CA ILE A 261 6.08 -0.60 4.29
C ILE A 261 6.90 -1.47 5.26
N PHE A 262 6.26 -2.15 6.21
CA PHE A 262 6.95 -2.88 7.27
C PHE A 262 6.94 -4.40 7.08
N ASP A 263 7.96 -5.07 7.58
CA ASP A 263 7.99 -6.54 7.65
C ASP A 263 7.03 -7.05 8.73
N ASN A 264 5.94 -7.65 8.26
CA ASN A 264 4.86 -8.22 9.05
C ASN A 264 4.36 -9.50 8.34
N PRO A 265 3.50 -10.33 8.96
CA PRO A 265 3.05 -11.60 8.38
C PRO A 265 2.41 -11.49 6.98
N LEU A 266 1.85 -10.33 6.61
CA LEU A 266 1.19 -10.10 5.33
C LEU A 266 2.00 -9.21 4.37
N SER A 267 3.25 -8.84 4.69
CA SER A 267 4.02 -7.89 3.89
C SER A 267 4.25 -8.38 2.46
N PHE A 268 4.68 -9.65 2.31
CA PHE A 268 4.92 -10.27 1.01
C PHE A 268 3.66 -10.22 0.12
N GLN A 269 2.52 -10.65 0.66
CA GLN A 269 1.24 -10.66 -0.06
C GLN A 269 0.78 -9.23 -0.40
N SER A 270 1.00 -8.27 0.50
CA SER A 270 0.63 -6.86 0.29
C SER A 270 1.46 -6.23 -0.84
N ILE A 271 2.77 -6.50 -0.86
CA ILE A 271 3.67 -6.04 -1.93
C ILE A 271 3.32 -6.70 -3.27
N GLU A 272 3.08 -8.02 -3.29
CA GLU A 272 2.65 -8.75 -4.48
C GLU A 272 1.33 -8.18 -5.03
N CYS A 273 0.36 -7.93 -4.15
CA CYS A 273 -0.89 -7.27 -4.52
C CYS A 273 -0.64 -5.89 -5.13
N LEU A 274 0.20 -5.07 -4.51
CA LEU A 274 0.53 -3.73 -4.99
C LEU A 274 1.25 -3.76 -6.36
N GLN A 275 2.06 -4.78 -6.61
CA GLN A 275 2.78 -4.97 -7.86
C GLN A 275 1.90 -5.43 -9.02
N THR A 276 0.80 -6.13 -8.74
CA THR A 276 -0.02 -6.79 -9.76
C THR A 276 -1.39 -6.14 -10.00
N ILE A 277 -1.82 -5.22 -9.12
CA ILE A 277 -3.16 -4.61 -9.16
C ILE A 277 -3.51 -3.93 -10.49
N ASP A 278 -2.53 -3.26 -11.11
CA ASP A 278 -2.69 -2.55 -12.39
C ASP A 278 -2.99 -3.53 -13.53
N SER A 279 -2.30 -4.67 -13.55
CA SER A 279 -2.48 -5.73 -14.54
C SER A 279 -3.83 -6.42 -14.37
N TYR A 280 -4.24 -6.70 -13.14
CA TYR A 280 -5.57 -7.24 -12.83
C TYR A 280 -6.69 -6.29 -13.26
N PHE A 281 -6.58 -5.01 -12.91
CA PHE A 281 -7.56 -4.01 -13.33
C PHE A 281 -7.64 -3.92 -14.86
N LYS A 282 -6.50 -3.91 -15.56
CA LYS A 282 -6.49 -3.84 -17.02
C LYS A 282 -7.19 -5.05 -17.67
N GLN A 283 -6.85 -6.26 -17.20
CA GLN A 283 -7.51 -7.48 -17.67
C GLN A 283 -9.03 -7.38 -17.48
N LYS A 284 -9.46 -6.98 -16.28
CA LYS A 284 -10.88 -6.92 -15.96
C LYS A 284 -11.63 -5.85 -16.74
N ALA A 285 -11.02 -4.69 -16.95
CA ALA A 285 -11.56 -3.65 -17.83
C ALA A 285 -11.72 -4.16 -19.28
N ASP A 286 -10.77 -4.95 -19.79
CA ASP A 286 -10.89 -5.55 -21.12
C ASP A 286 -12.02 -6.60 -21.19
N GLU A 287 -12.24 -7.37 -20.11
CA GLU A 287 -13.37 -8.30 -19.97
C GLU A 287 -14.71 -7.55 -19.94
N ASP A 288 -14.85 -6.54 -19.09
CA ASP A 288 -16.07 -5.76 -18.92
C ASP A 288 -16.49 -5.04 -20.22
N ARG A 289 -15.49 -4.55 -20.98
CA ARG A 289 -15.72 -4.00 -22.31
C ARG A 289 -16.29 -5.03 -23.27
N ASN A 290 -15.73 -6.25 -23.30
CA ASN A 290 -16.22 -7.32 -24.15
C ASN A 290 -17.64 -7.74 -23.76
N ASP A 291 -17.91 -7.86 -22.47
CA ASP A 291 -19.23 -8.21 -21.94
C ASP A 291 -20.28 -7.14 -22.29
N TYR A 292 -19.90 -5.85 -22.21
CA TYR A 292 -20.75 -4.75 -22.63
C TYR A 292 -21.08 -4.81 -24.12
N LEU A 293 -20.09 -5.08 -24.98
CA LEU A 293 -20.29 -5.22 -26.43
C LEU A 293 -21.18 -6.43 -26.76
N ILE A 294 -20.99 -7.57 -26.11
CA ILE A 294 -21.80 -8.77 -26.31
C ILE A 294 -23.25 -8.51 -25.90
N SER A 295 -23.45 -7.91 -24.73
CA SER A 295 -24.79 -7.61 -24.20
C SER A 295 -25.55 -6.62 -25.08
N ASN A 296 -24.86 -5.62 -25.64
CA ASN A 296 -25.48 -4.60 -26.47
C ASN A 296 -25.68 -5.02 -27.93
N LYS A 297 -24.85 -5.94 -28.47
CA LYS A 297 -25.06 -6.48 -29.83
C LYS A 297 -26.40 -7.21 -30.00
N GLY A 298 -26.95 -7.77 -28.92
CA GLY A 298 -28.18 -8.57 -28.98
C GLY A 298 -29.46 -7.87 -28.52
N GLN A 299 -29.38 -6.72 -27.83
CA GLN A 299 -30.54 -6.09 -27.17
C GLN A 299 -31.06 -4.82 -27.86
N ASN A 300 -30.30 -4.25 -28.80
CA ASN A 300 -30.53 -2.90 -29.31
C ASN A 300 -30.39 -2.87 -30.83
N ASP A 301 -31.14 -3.72 -31.53
CA ASP A 301 -31.20 -3.68 -32.99
C ASP A 301 -31.95 -2.43 -33.49
N LEU A 302 -31.77 -2.12 -34.78
CA LEU A 302 -32.46 -1.00 -35.42
C LEU A 302 -33.97 -1.07 -35.19
N GLN A 303 -34.54 -2.28 -35.30
CA GLN A 303 -35.96 -2.53 -35.11
C GLN A 303 -36.45 -2.09 -33.73
N THR A 304 -35.65 -2.24 -32.68
CA THR A 304 -36.01 -1.79 -31.33
C THR A 304 -36.14 -0.26 -31.24
N PHE A 305 -35.22 0.49 -31.86
CA PHE A 305 -35.24 1.96 -31.82
C PHE A 305 -36.39 2.56 -32.64
N VAL A 306 -36.77 1.90 -33.74
CA VAL A 306 -37.85 2.36 -34.63
C VAL A 306 -39.12 1.50 -34.56
N ALA A 307 -39.26 0.65 -33.53
CA ALA A 307 -40.35 -0.33 -33.41
C ALA A 307 -41.74 0.30 -33.53
N HIS A 308 -41.89 1.50 -32.98
CA HIS A 308 -43.14 2.27 -33.03
C HIS A 308 -43.53 2.69 -34.45
N TYR A 309 -42.56 2.79 -35.36
CA TYR A 309 -42.74 3.23 -36.75
C TYR A 309 -42.78 2.09 -37.74
N TYR A 310 -42.18 0.95 -37.42
CA TYR A 310 -42.08 -0.18 -38.34
C TYR A 310 -43.46 -0.66 -38.80
N GLY A 311 -43.67 -0.77 -40.11
CA GLY A 311 -44.95 -1.12 -40.72
C GLY A 311 -46.04 -0.03 -40.67
N MET A 312 -45.78 1.16 -40.10
CA MET A 312 -46.68 2.31 -40.26
C MET A 312 -46.71 2.75 -41.72
N LYS A 313 -47.85 3.25 -42.20
CA LYS A 313 -47.96 3.90 -43.49
C LYS A 313 -47.42 5.32 -43.40
N TYR A 314 -46.78 5.84 -44.44
CA TYR A 314 -46.32 7.24 -44.45
C TYR A 314 -46.81 8.00 -45.68
N LEU A 315 -46.91 9.32 -45.54
CA LEU A 315 -47.20 10.24 -46.64
C LEU A 315 -46.57 11.62 -46.41
N ASP A 316 -46.46 12.41 -47.47
CA ASP A 316 -45.91 13.76 -47.41
C ASP A 316 -46.74 14.64 -46.47
N SER A 317 -46.06 15.24 -45.50
CA SER A 317 -46.57 16.15 -44.49
C SER A 317 -47.22 17.42 -45.06
N LEU A 318 -46.94 17.75 -46.32
CA LEU A 318 -47.49 18.89 -47.04
C LEU A 318 -48.61 18.50 -48.01
N SER A 319 -48.94 17.21 -48.14
CA SER A 319 -50.04 16.78 -49.00
C SER A 319 -51.39 17.23 -48.42
N GLU A 320 -52.36 17.46 -49.29
CA GLU A 320 -53.72 17.84 -48.90
C GLU A 320 -54.37 16.78 -48.00
N GLU A 321 -54.13 15.50 -48.32
CA GLU A 321 -54.56 14.35 -47.53
C GLU A 321 -53.96 14.36 -46.13
N SER A 322 -52.68 14.75 -46.00
CA SER A 322 -52.02 14.85 -44.69
C SER A 322 -52.66 15.88 -43.77
N ILE A 323 -53.10 17.00 -44.35
CA ILE A 323 -53.77 18.09 -43.63
C ILE A 323 -55.14 17.61 -43.18
N ILE A 324 -55.91 16.95 -44.06
CA ILE A 324 -57.21 16.37 -43.75
C ILE A 324 -57.11 15.33 -42.64
N ILE A 325 -56.16 14.40 -42.74
CA ILE A 325 -55.96 13.34 -41.75
C ILE A 325 -55.60 13.91 -40.38
N ARG A 326 -54.72 14.93 -40.31
CA ARG A 326 -54.36 15.58 -39.04
C ARG A 326 -55.53 16.32 -38.39
N LEU A 327 -56.36 16.99 -39.19
CA LEU A 327 -57.49 17.77 -38.71
C LEU A 327 -58.68 16.89 -38.29
N THR A 328 -58.96 15.85 -39.07
CA THR A 328 -60.18 15.04 -38.91
C THR A 328 -59.94 13.74 -38.15
N ARG A 329 -58.67 13.30 -38.04
CA ARG A 329 -58.28 11.98 -37.52
C ARG A 329 -58.92 10.81 -38.28
N LYS A 330 -59.47 11.05 -39.48
CA LYS A 330 -60.06 10.04 -40.35
C LYS A 330 -59.13 9.76 -41.51
N VAL A 331 -59.02 8.48 -41.87
CA VAL A 331 -58.21 8.02 -42.99
C VAL A 331 -59.09 7.23 -43.92
N ASP A 332 -59.07 7.57 -45.21
CA ASP A 332 -59.70 6.76 -46.25
C ASP A 332 -58.97 5.41 -46.33
N LEU A 333 -59.72 4.31 -46.18
CA LEU A 333 -59.17 2.96 -46.17
C LEU A 333 -58.54 2.60 -47.52
N ASP A 334 -59.14 3.01 -48.64
CA ASP A 334 -58.62 2.70 -49.97
C ASP A 334 -57.30 3.43 -50.21
N LEU A 335 -57.19 4.68 -49.73
CA LEU A 335 -55.93 5.42 -49.74
C LEU A 335 -54.89 4.77 -48.83
N TYR A 336 -55.27 4.41 -47.59
CA TYR A 336 -54.34 3.84 -46.60
C TYR A 336 -53.64 2.58 -47.11
N TYR A 337 -54.37 1.68 -47.78
CA TYR A 337 -53.78 0.46 -48.32
C TYR A 337 -52.83 0.70 -49.50
N GLN A 338 -52.93 1.85 -50.18
CA GLN A 338 -52.04 2.25 -51.27
C GLN A 338 -50.78 2.98 -50.78
N LEU A 339 -50.77 3.48 -49.53
CA LEU A 339 -49.61 4.19 -48.98
C LEU A 339 -48.39 3.26 -48.82
N PRO A 340 -47.18 3.79 -49.00
CA PRO A 340 -45.96 3.05 -48.69
C PRO A 340 -45.84 2.81 -47.18
N SER A 341 -45.16 1.73 -46.80
CA SER A 341 -44.90 1.38 -45.40
C SER A 341 -43.48 1.73 -45.00
N VAL A 342 -43.26 2.01 -43.72
CA VAL A 342 -41.92 2.04 -43.12
C VAL A 342 -41.39 0.61 -43.04
N ASP A 343 -40.38 0.31 -43.84
CA ASP A 343 -39.64 -0.96 -43.88
C ASP A 343 -38.13 -0.71 -43.67
N ASP A 344 -37.32 -1.78 -43.72
CA ASP A 344 -35.86 -1.67 -43.53
C ASP A 344 -35.23 -0.69 -44.53
N ALA A 345 -35.62 -0.74 -45.81
CA ALA A 345 -35.08 0.11 -46.86
C ALA A 345 -35.41 1.60 -46.62
N TYR A 346 -36.61 1.91 -46.14
CA TYR A 346 -36.98 3.27 -45.75
C TYR A 346 -36.12 3.77 -44.60
N VAL A 347 -35.92 2.96 -43.55
CA VAL A 347 -35.13 3.35 -42.38
C VAL A 347 -33.66 3.51 -42.76
N ASP A 348 -33.08 2.59 -43.52
CA ASP A 348 -31.68 2.65 -43.99
C ASP A 348 -31.38 3.89 -44.82
N ASN A 349 -32.33 4.27 -45.69
CA ASN A 349 -32.21 5.52 -46.46
C ASN A 349 -32.15 6.74 -45.53
N TYR A 350 -33.00 6.78 -44.51
CA TYR A 350 -32.98 7.86 -43.51
C TYR A 350 -31.72 7.89 -42.66
N LEU A 351 -31.20 6.72 -42.25
CA LEU A 351 -29.93 6.61 -41.54
C LEU A 351 -28.77 7.13 -42.40
N THR A 352 -28.74 6.79 -43.69
CA THR A 352 -27.72 7.24 -44.65
C THR A 352 -27.77 8.76 -44.86
N ILE A 353 -28.97 9.34 -44.90
CA ILE A 353 -29.14 10.79 -45.01
C ILE A 353 -28.64 11.49 -43.73
N LEU A 354 -29.00 10.96 -42.56
CA LEU A 354 -28.59 11.51 -41.26
C LEU A 354 -27.08 11.40 -41.02
N SER A 355 -26.45 10.30 -41.44
CA SER A 355 -25.00 10.11 -41.30
C SER A 355 -24.19 11.07 -42.18
N ASN A 356 -24.77 11.56 -43.28
CA ASN A 356 -24.12 12.50 -44.21
C ASN A 356 -24.36 13.98 -43.85
N GLU A 357 -24.90 14.28 -42.65
CA GLU A 357 -25.13 15.64 -42.13
C GLU A 357 -25.94 16.56 -43.09
N ASN A 358 -26.87 16.01 -43.88
CA ASN A 358 -27.70 16.75 -44.83
C ASN A 358 -29.19 16.76 -44.44
N PRO A 359 -29.58 17.34 -43.28
CA PRO A 359 -30.95 17.32 -42.78
C PRO A 359 -31.93 18.19 -43.59
N SER A 360 -31.43 19.13 -44.40
CA SER A 360 -32.22 20.11 -45.15
C SER A 360 -32.90 19.57 -46.42
N ALA A 361 -32.68 18.31 -46.79
CA ALA A 361 -33.23 17.71 -48.00
C ALA A 361 -34.56 16.94 -47.80
N GLN A 362 -35.13 16.93 -46.59
CA GLN A 362 -36.26 16.05 -46.29
C GLN A 362 -37.61 16.74 -46.53
N THR A 363 -38.41 16.15 -47.42
CA THR A 363 -39.88 16.30 -47.41
C THR A 363 -40.38 15.78 -46.07
N GLY A 364 -41.19 16.58 -45.38
CA GLY A 364 -41.71 16.16 -44.09
C GLY A 364 -42.63 14.96 -44.26
N HIS A 365 -42.61 13.95 -43.39
CA HIS A 365 -43.58 12.83 -43.44
C HIS A 365 -44.46 12.79 -42.19
N ILE A 366 -45.69 12.30 -42.35
CA ILE A 366 -46.50 11.79 -41.23
C ILE A 366 -46.61 10.29 -41.33
N TYR A 367 -46.68 9.63 -40.17
CA TYR A 367 -46.75 8.19 -40.05
C TYR A 367 -48.09 7.80 -39.44
N ILE A 368 -48.77 6.84 -40.05
CA ILE A 368 -50.15 6.47 -39.74
C ILE A 368 -50.23 4.98 -39.47
N ARG A 369 -50.89 4.61 -38.37
CA ARG A 369 -51.33 3.24 -38.08
C ARG A 369 -52.80 3.26 -37.68
N ILE A 370 -53.60 2.44 -38.34
CA ILE A 370 -55.02 2.24 -38.02
C ILE A 370 -55.15 0.97 -37.19
N TYR A 371 -55.71 1.07 -36.00
CA TYR A 371 -56.05 -0.09 -35.14
C TYR A 371 -57.50 -0.53 -35.36
N ASN A 372 -58.40 0.43 -35.54
CA ASN A 372 -59.79 0.24 -35.97
C ASN A 372 -60.29 1.53 -36.64
N VAL A 373 -61.53 1.54 -37.14
CA VAL A 373 -62.10 2.66 -37.95
C VAL A 373 -62.07 4.00 -37.22
N ASP A 374 -62.05 3.99 -35.88
CA ASP A 374 -62.08 5.20 -35.04
C ASP A 374 -60.76 5.46 -34.29
N ASP A 375 -59.74 4.59 -34.43
CA ASP A 375 -58.47 4.67 -33.71
C ASP A 375 -57.28 4.73 -34.67
N VAL A 376 -56.83 5.97 -34.92
CA VAL A 376 -55.72 6.31 -35.81
C VAL A 376 -54.57 6.92 -34.98
N ASN A 377 -53.46 6.20 -34.93
CA ASN A 377 -52.21 6.70 -34.37
C ASN A 377 -51.43 7.45 -35.46
N ILE A 378 -51.17 8.73 -35.20
CA ILE A 378 -50.40 9.61 -36.09
C ILE A 378 -49.12 10.02 -35.36
N GLN A 379 -47.97 9.75 -35.97
CA GLN A 379 -46.67 10.20 -35.48
C GLN A 379 -46.05 11.20 -36.46
N THR A 380 -45.21 12.09 -35.91
CA THR A 380 -44.46 13.08 -36.68
C THR A 380 -43.08 12.53 -37.05
N GLN A 381 -42.50 13.08 -38.13
CA GLN A 381 -41.13 12.81 -38.52
C GLN A 381 -40.09 13.25 -37.49
N GLU A 382 -40.36 14.29 -36.70
CA GLU A 382 -39.43 14.73 -35.65
C GLU A 382 -39.09 13.60 -34.66
N ASN A 383 -40.11 12.87 -34.18
CA ASN A 383 -39.89 11.76 -33.26
C ASN A 383 -39.20 10.56 -33.94
N PHE A 384 -39.51 10.29 -35.22
CA PHE A 384 -38.81 9.27 -36.01
C PHE A 384 -37.33 9.61 -36.18
N LEU A 385 -37.02 10.85 -36.57
CA LEU A 385 -35.64 11.34 -36.71
C LEU A 385 -34.90 11.29 -35.38
N LYS A 386 -35.57 11.61 -34.27
CA LYS A 386 -35.00 11.46 -32.93
C LYS A 386 -34.65 10.01 -32.63
N SER A 387 -35.51 9.05 -32.94
CA SER A 387 -35.20 7.61 -32.81
C SER A 387 -34.01 7.19 -33.67
N CYS A 388 -33.97 7.60 -34.95
CA CYS A 388 -32.84 7.32 -35.85
C CYS A 388 -31.53 7.96 -35.36
N ALA A 389 -31.57 9.21 -34.87
CA ALA A 389 -30.41 9.90 -34.33
C ALA A 389 -29.89 9.22 -33.05
N LEU A 390 -30.80 8.74 -32.18
CA LEU A 390 -30.43 7.96 -30.99
C LEU A 390 -29.76 6.63 -31.37
N PHE A 391 -30.27 5.94 -32.39
CA PHE A 391 -29.66 4.71 -32.90
C PHE A 391 -28.25 4.96 -33.46
N LEU A 392 -28.07 5.99 -34.31
CA LEU A 392 -26.75 6.36 -34.84
C LEU A 392 -25.77 6.76 -33.74
N ALA A 393 -26.23 7.52 -32.74
CA ALA A 393 -25.42 7.89 -31.59
C ALA A 393 -25.00 6.66 -30.77
N TRP A 394 -25.90 5.69 -30.60
CA TRP A 394 -25.63 4.42 -29.95
C TRP A 394 -24.63 3.56 -30.74
N GLN A 395 -24.78 3.44 -32.06
CA GLN A 395 -23.83 2.73 -32.92
C GLN A 395 -22.43 3.34 -32.84
N LYS A 396 -22.34 4.67 -32.99
CA LYS A 396 -21.07 5.41 -32.84
C LYS A 396 -20.44 5.21 -31.47
N HIS A 397 -21.26 5.15 -30.42
CA HIS A 397 -20.79 4.85 -29.08
C HIS A 397 -20.24 3.41 -28.99
N LEU A 398 -20.94 2.41 -29.52
CA LEU A 398 -20.44 1.03 -29.55
C LEU A 398 -19.15 0.88 -30.34
N GLU A 399 -19.02 1.57 -31.47
CA GLU A 399 -17.77 1.62 -32.25
C GLU A 399 -16.63 2.20 -31.41
N SER A 400 -16.89 3.29 -30.68
CA SER A 400 -15.94 3.90 -29.76
C SER A 400 -15.57 2.98 -28.58
N VAL A 401 -16.50 2.18 -28.08
CA VAL A 401 -16.20 1.15 -27.07
C VAL A 401 -15.38 0.03 -27.69
N ALA A 402 -15.73 -0.44 -28.88
CA ALA A 402 -15.00 -1.51 -29.57
C ALA A 402 -13.56 -1.13 -29.95
N SER A 403 -13.32 0.13 -30.32
CA SER A 403 -11.97 0.65 -30.56
C SER A 403 -11.19 0.91 -29.26
N GLY A 404 -11.86 0.94 -28.11
CA GLY A 404 -11.28 1.35 -26.82
C GLY A 404 -11.14 2.86 -26.65
N ASP A 405 -11.64 3.67 -27.59
CA ASP A 405 -11.60 5.13 -27.46
C ASP A 405 -12.47 5.64 -26.31
N ALA A 406 -13.57 4.93 -26.01
CA ALA A 406 -14.53 5.32 -24.97
C ALA A 406 -13.94 5.30 -23.54
N ASP A 407 -12.94 4.45 -23.29
CA ASP A 407 -12.40 4.17 -21.96
C ASP A 407 -10.87 4.27 -21.86
N SER A 408 -10.13 4.35 -22.97
CA SER A 408 -8.67 4.42 -23.00
C SER A 408 -8.08 5.47 -22.07
N GLN A 409 -8.61 6.70 -22.08
CA GLN A 409 -8.15 7.77 -21.21
C GLN A 409 -8.38 7.45 -19.74
N TYR A 410 -9.50 6.82 -19.39
CA TYR A 410 -9.81 6.45 -18.02
C TYR A 410 -8.87 5.34 -17.54
N ILE A 411 -8.73 4.27 -18.32
CA ILE A 411 -7.82 3.16 -18.01
C ILE A 411 -6.39 3.67 -17.86
N GLN A 412 -5.91 4.51 -18.77
CA GLN A 412 -4.55 5.08 -18.70
C GLN A 412 -4.36 5.93 -17.44
N ARG A 413 -5.34 6.77 -17.07
CA ARG A 413 -5.27 7.59 -15.85
C ARG A 413 -5.24 6.73 -14.59
N GLU A 414 -6.10 5.71 -14.51
CA GLU A 414 -6.13 4.81 -13.33
C GLU A 414 -4.88 3.95 -13.24
N MET A 415 -4.35 3.43 -14.36
CA MET A 415 -3.07 2.73 -14.39
C MET A 415 -1.92 3.63 -13.93
N GLN A 416 -1.88 4.88 -14.39
CA GLN A 416 -0.90 5.85 -13.93
C GLN A 416 -1.06 6.14 -12.43
N ARG A 417 -2.28 6.37 -11.95
CA ARG A 417 -2.58 6.60 -10.53
C ARG A 417 -2.13 5.43 -9.65
N LEU A 418 -2.40 4.19 -10.06
CA LEU A 418 -1.96 2.99 -9.35
C LEU A 418 -0.44 2.84 -9.36
N SER A 419 0.22 3.16 -10.48
CA SER A 419 1.68 3.16 -10.59
C SER A 419 2.33 4.22 -9.71
N ASP A 420 1.77 5.43 -9.67
CA ASP A 420 2.21 6.53 -8.81
C ASP A 420 2.02 6.19 -7.34
N PHE A 421 0.86 5.61 -7.00
CA PHE A 421 0.57 5.11 -5.65
C PHE A 421 1.57 4.03 -5.22
N ARG A 422 1.80 3.01 -6.07
CA ARG A 422 2.82 1.96 -5.83
C ARG A 422 4.19 2.59 -5.57
N SER A 423 4.61 3.51 -6.43
CA SER A 423 5.90 4.19 -6.31
C SER A 423 5.97 5.06 -5.05
N ALA A 424 4.89 5.72 -4.67
CA ALA A 424 4.81 6.50 -3.43
C ALA A 424 4.94 5.61 -2.19
N VAL A 425 4.17 4.52 -2.11
CA VAL A 425 4.21 3.59 -0.96
C VAL A 425 5.58 2.92 -0.83
N LEU A 426 6.13 2.40 -1.92
CA LEU A 426 7.43 1.72 -1.89
C LEU A 426 8.60 2.67 -1.55
N ARG A 427 8.52 3.95 -1.94
CA ARG A 427 9.51 4.96 -1.55
C ARG A 427 9.53 5.22 -0.04
N GLN A 428 8.42 5.00 0.66
CA GLN A 428 8.36 5.17 2.12
C GLN A 428 8.98 4.01 2.89
N ARG A 429 9.41 2.93 2.22
CA ARG A 429 10.04 1.77 2.84
C ARG A 429 11.57 1.93 2.84
N LEU A 430 12.13 2.28 3.99
CA LEU A 430 13.57 2.24 4.22
C LEU A 430 13.99 0.82 4.60
N THR A 431 14.74 0.15 3.73
CA THR A 431 15.40 -1.11 4.07
C THR A 431 16.63 -0.83 4.94
N ALA A 432 16.81 -1.60 6.01
CA ALA A 432 17.97 -1.52 6.90
C ALA A 432 19.28 -1.91 6.21
#